data_AF-A0AAD5H0T1-F1
#
_entry.id   AF-A0AAD5H0T1-F1
#
_cell.length_a   1.000
_cell.length_b   1.000
_cell.length_c   1.000
_cell.angle_alpha   90.00
_cell.angle_beta   90.00
_cell.angle_gamma   90.00
#
_symmetry.space_group_name_H-M   'P 1'
#
loop_
_entity.id
_entity.type
_entity.pdbx_description
1 polymer ?
#
loop_
_entity_poly.entity_id
_entity_poly.type
_entity_poly.pdbx_seq_one_letter_code
_entity_poly.pdbx_strand_id
1 'polypeptide(L)'
;MARAALTLALAACLAACASAALPEKFNNTGGPPFLQGPMTVSNLTDFTQVSWIGWWDGNNYRLLSGAGNGQFTTADGTYQSWQCNPVDGSYTALVSVATTAADGTKTTKTVCERGLSLGSVMEWSQSETECPIMGDLSLTSLTATDVVNPCVPEPTDVLPPPEVLPGAPVPAPSA
;
A
#
# COMPACT_ATOMS: atom_id res chain seq x y z
N MET A 1 -8.78 -50.90 -3.14
CA MET A 1 -8.66 -49.70 -4.00
C MET A 1 -9.50 -48.50 -3.54
N ALA A 2 -10.56 -48.65 -2.72
CA ALA A 2 -11.39 -47.53 -2.24
C ALA A 2 -10.73 -46.60 -1.19
N ARG A 3 -9.65 -47.02 -0.52
CA ARG A 3 -8.96 -46.23 0.52
C ARG A 3 -8.07 -45.10 -0.02
N ALA A 4 -7.55 -45.23 -1.25
CA ALA A 4 -6.67 -44.22 -1.85
C ALA A 4 -7.44 -43.00 -2.39
N ALA A 5 -8.69 -43.20 -2.84
CA ALA A 5 -9.53 -42.10 -3.31
C ALA A 5 -10.00 -41.18 -2.18
N LEU A 6 -10.23 -41.73 -0.98
CA LEU A 6 -10.67 -40.96 0.18
C LEU A 6 -9.58 -40.05 0.74
N THR A 7 -8.31 -40.47 0.70
CA THR A 7 -7.17 -39.66 1.16
C THR A 7 -6.81 -38.54 0.18
N LEU A 8 -6.95 -38.73 -1.14
CA LEU A 8 -6.75 -37.64 -2.11
C LEU A 8 -7.86 -36.56 -2.02
N ALA A 9 -9.11 -36.95 -1.78
CA ALA A 9 -10.21 -36.00 -1.63
C ALA A 9 -10.07 -35.14 -0.35
N LEU A 10 -9.54 -35.72 0.73
CA LEU A 10 -9.29 -34.99 1.98
C LEU A 10 -8.14 -33.97 1.83
N ALA A 11 -7.06 -34.34 1.12
CA ALA A 11 -5.93 -33.44 0.87
C ALA A 11 -6.30 -32.25 -0.03
N ALA A 12 -7.19 -32.45 -1.01
CA ALA A 12 -7.69 -31.37 -1.86
C ALA A 12 -8.59 -30.37 -1.10
N CYS A 13 -9.36 -30.83 -0.09
CA CYS A 13 -10.16 -29.93 0.76
C CYS A 13 -9.31 -29.18 1.80
N LEU A 14 -8.19 -29.74 2.26
CA LEU A 14 -7.25 -29.08 3.17
C LEU A 14 -6.37 -28.04 2.47
N ALA A 15 -6.10 -28.20 1.17
CA ALA A 15 -5.36 -27.23 0.37
C ALA A 15 -6.21 -26.06 -0.16
N ALA A 16 -7.54 -26.17 -0.15
CA ALA A 16 -8.46 -25.16 -0.68
C ALA A 16 -8.95 -24.13 0.37
N CYS A 17 -8.65 -24.31 1.66
CA CYS A 17 -9.14 -23.46 2.74
C CYS A 17 -8.05 -22.74 3.55
N ALA A 18 -6.82 -22.69 3.05
CA ALA A 18 -5.86 -21.71 3.54
C ALA A 18 -6.14 -20.36 2.87
N SER A 19 -7.36 -19.83 3.05
CA SER A 19 -7.58 -18.39 2.89
C SER A 19 -6.64 -17.74 3.89
N ALA A 20 -5.58 -17.10 3.40
CA ALA A 20 -4.55 -16.52 4.25
C ALA A 20 -5.21 -15.41 5.07
N ALA A 21 -5.62 -15.73 6.30
CA ALA A 21 -6.27 -14.78 7.19
C ALA A 21 -5.38 -13.52 7.33
N LEU A 22 -6.03 -12.37 7.50
CA LEU A 22 -5.32 -11.13 7.74
C LEU A 22 -4.29 -11.31 8.87
N PRO A 23 -3.06 -10.79 8.72
CA PRO A 23 -2.09 -10.79 9.79
C PRO A 23 -2.65 -10.09 11.03
N GLU A 24 -2.36 -10.62 12.22
CA GLU A 24 -2.78 -9.96 13.47
C GLU A 24 -2.06 -8.61 13.67
N LYS A 25 -0.84 -8.49 13.15
CA LYS A 25 -0.05 -7.25 13.18
C LYS A 25 1.11 -7.30 12.17
N PHE A 26 1.61 -6.11 11.83
CA PHE A 26 2.89 -5.89 11.16
C PHE A 26 3.97 -5.38 12.13
N ASN A 27 5.18 -5.15 11.60
CA ASN A 27 6.36 -4.81 12.38
C ASN A 27 6.27 -3.45 13.11
N ASN A 28 5.59 -2.47 12.52
CA ASN A 28 5.48 -1.12 13.07
C ASN A 28 4.06 -0.86 13.56
N THR A 29 3.89 -0.20 14.71
CA THR A 29 2.57 0.21 15.22
C THR A 29 2.11 1.52 14.59
N GLY A 30 0.80 1.69 14.40
CA GLY A 30 0.21 2.90 13.81
C GLY A 30 0.26 2.91 12.28
N GLY A 31 0.26 4.10 11.70
CA GLY A 31 0.31 4.32 10.25
C GLY A 31 1.72 4.59 9.72
N PRO A 32 1.94 4.41 8.42
CA PRO A 32 3.19 4.82 7.79
C PRO A 32 3.38 6.34 7.93
N PRO A 33 4.48 6.81 8.55
CA PRO A 33 4.64 8.22 8.95
C PRO A 33 4.82 9.17 7.75
N PHE A 34 5.06 8.63 6.56
CA PHE A 34 5.16 9.38 5.32
C PHE A 34 3.80 9.64 4.65
N LEU A 35 2.72 9.02 5.15
CA LEU A 35 1.36 9.34 4.74
C LEU A 35 0.85 10.53 5.54
N GLN A 36 0.94 11.71 4.96
CA GLN A 36 0.43 12.93 5.56
C GLN A 36 -0.06 13.89 4.48
N GLY A 37 -1.19 14.54 4.74
CA GLY A 37 -1.65 15.64 3.91
C GLY A 37 -2.89 15.32 3.07
N PRO A 38 -3.22 16.21 2.12
CA PRO A 38 -4.42 16.07 1.31
C PRO A 38 -4.29 14.88 0.36
N MET A 39 -5.43 14.29 0.05
CA MET A 39 -5.52 13.23 -0.93
C MET A 39 -6.77 13.32 -1.80
N THR A 40 -6.62 12.81 -3.01
CA THR A 40 -7.70 12.53 -3.94
C THR A 40 -7.65 11.05 -4.27
N VAL A 41 -8.80 10.45 -4.55
CA VAL A 41 -8.92 9.10 -5.09
C VAL A 41 -9.59 9.25 -6.44
N SER A 42 -8.89 8.91 -7.50
CA SER A 42 -9.43 8.97 -8.87
C SER A 42 -9.88 7.61 -9.37
N ASN A 43 -10.82 7.60 -10.33
CA ASN A 43 -11.23 6.38 -11.02
C ASN A 43 -10.08 5.85 -11.90
N LEU A 44 -9.86 4.54 -11.82
CA LEU A 44 -8.80 3.80 -12.50
C LEU A 44 -8.90 3.81 -14.03
N THR A 45 -10.09 4.09 -14.56
CA THR A 45 -10.39 3.92 -15.99
C THR A 45 -10.00 5.14 -16.82
N ASP A 46 -10.17 6.34 -16.26
CA ASP A 46 -9.98 7.60 -17.01
C ASP A 46 -9.08 8.63 -16.30
N PHE A 47 -8.79 8.49 -15.00
CA PHE A 47 -8.04 9.45 -14.18
C PHE A 47 -8.58 10.89 -14.19
N THR A 48 -9.71 11.13 -14.83
CA THR A 48 -10.33 12.46 -14.94
C THR A 48 -11.38 12.69 -13.86
N GLN A 49 -11.92 11.61 -13.30
CA GLN A 49 -12.94 11.67 -12.26
C GLN A 49 -12.35 11.35 -10.89
N VAL A 50 -12.43 12.32 -9.98
CA VAL A 50 -12.15 12.14 -8.55
C VAL A 50 -13.39 11.50 -7.91
N SER A 51 -13.24 10.28 -7.40
CA SER A 51 -14.28 9.54 -6.67
C SER A 51 -14.30 9.88 -5.18
N TRP A 52 -13.14 10.16 -4.58
CA TRP A 52 -13.07 10.63 -3.18
C TRP A 52 -12.05 11.75 -3.01
N ILE A 53 -12.27 12.57 -2.00
CA ILE A 53 -11.29 13.53 -1.49
C ILE A 53 -11.07 13.28 -0.01
N GLY A 54 -9.90 13.59 0.50
CA GLY A 54 -9.59 13.29 1.89
C GLY A 54 -8.31 13.89 2.41
N TRP A 55 -7.93 13.40 3.58
CA TRP A 55 -6.74 13.81 4.29
C TRP A 55 -6.18 12.66 5.13
N TRP A 56 -4.86 12.47 5.07
CA TRP A 56 -4.10 11.64 6.02
C TRP A 56 -3.53 12.51 7.15
N ASP A 57 -3.76 12.07 8.38
CA ASP A 57 -3.22 12.71 9.58
C ASP A 57 -2.72 11.68 10.59
N GLY A 58 -1.40 11.49 10.63
CA GLY A 58 -0.74 10.51 11.47
C GLY A 58 -1.27 9.08 11.25
N ASN A 59 -1.89 8.50 12.28
CA ASN A 59 -2.44 7.14 12.22
C ASN A 59 -3.83 7.06 11.58
N ASN A 60 -4.40 8.18 11.13
CA ASN A 60 -5.78 8.20 10.64
C ASN A 60 -5.87 8.79 9.25
N TYR A 61 -6.97 8.47 8.59
CA TYR A 61 -7.38 9.16 7.38
C TYR A 61 -8.89 9.34 7.34
N ARG A 62 -9.32 10.33 6.58
CA ARG A 62 -10.73 10.52 6.25
C ARG A 62 -10.88 10.75 4.76
N LEU A 63 -11.81 10.01 4.15
CA LEU A 63 -12.24 10.16 2.77
C LEU A 63 -13.72 10.56 2.73
N LEU A 64 -14.07 11.36 1.73
CA LEU A 64 -15.44 11.83 1.44
C LEU A 64 -15.74 11.63 -0.05
N SER A 65 -16.89 11.04 -0.36
CA SER A 65 -17.45 10.93 -1.70
C SER A 65 -18.86 11.50 -1.73
N GLY A 66 -19.23 12.16 -2.83
CA GLY A 66 -20.61 12.53 -3.08
C GLY A 66 -21.48 11.28 -3.28
N ALA A 67 -22.67 11.26 -2.70
CA ALA A 67 -23.68 10.20 -2.90
C ALA A 67 -24.89 10.70 -3.72
N GLY A 68 -24.84 11.95 -4.20
CA GLY A 68 -25.96 12.62 -4.87
C GLY A 68 -26.89 13.33 -3.89
N ASN A 69 -27.77 14.20 -4.40
CA ASN A 69 -28.81 14.89 -3.62
C ASN A 69 -28.31 15.65 -2.37
N GLY A 70 -27.09 16.19 -2.41
CA GLY A 70 -26.48 16.90 -1.28
C GLY A 70 -26.02 15.99 -0.14
N GLN A 71 -25.97 14.67 -0.35
CA GLN A 71 -25.51 13.69 0.63
C GLN A 71 -24.08 13.22 0.33
N PHE A 72 -23.42 12.71 1.36
CA PHE A 72 -22.06 12.21 1.28
C PHE A 72 -21.93 10.84 1.94
N THR A 73 -20.99 10.06 1.41
CA THR A 73 -20.44 8.89 2.09
C THR A 73 -19.07 9.27 2.66
N THR A 74 -18.78 8.84 3.87
CA THR A 74 -17.47 9.01 4.51
C THR A 74 -16.82 7.67 4.75
N ALA A 75 -15.49 7.61 4.66
CA ALA A 75 -14.69 6.50 5.13
C ALA A 75 -13.57 7.02 6.04
N ASP A 76 -13.60 6.61 7.29
CA ASP A 76 -12.62 6.92 8.31
C ASP A 76 -11.71 5.70 8.51
N GLY A 77 -10.42 5.84 8.22
CA GLY A 77 -9.43 4.80 8.42
C GLY A 77 -8.55 5.07 9.64
N THR A 78 -8.25 4.03 10.40
CA THR A 78 -7.24 4.07 11.48
C THR A 78 -6.24 2.93 11.26
N TYR A 79 -4.99 3.30 11.00
CA TYR A 79 -3.88 2.38 10.88
C TYR A 79 -3.52 1.77 12.23
N GLN A 80 -3.51 0.44 12.28
CA GLN A 80 -3.18 -0.34 13.48
C GLN A 80 -1.71 -0.74 13.49
N SER A 81 -1.22 -1.21 12.35
CA SER A 81 0.18 -1.56 12.15
C SER A 81 0.56 -1.51 10.68
N TRP A 82 1.86 -1.41 10.37
CA TRP A 82 2.36 -1.41 9.00
C TRP A 82 3.80 -1.94 8.90
N GLN A 83 4.27 -2.18 7.68
CA GLN A 83 5.67 -2.49 7.37
C GLN A 83 6.01 -2.12 5.92
N CYS A 84 7.30 -1.92 5.63
CA CYS A 84 7.79 -1.83 4.27
C CYS A 84 7.98 -3.22 3.64
N ASN A 85 7.78 -3.28 2.33
CA ASN A 85 8.10 -4.40 1.47
C ASN A 85 9.36 -4.04 0.65
N PRO A 86 10.54 -4.52 1.04
CA PRO A 86 11.81 -4.09 0.44
C PRO A 86 11.99 -4.59 -1.01
N VAL A 87 11.19 -5.57 -1.45
CA VAL A 87 11.30 -6.16 -2.79
C VAL A 87 10.86 -5.18 -3.88
N ASP A 88 9.82 -4.40 -3.61
CA ASP A 88 9.16 -3.53 -4.59
C ASP A 88 8.99 -2.09 -4.09
N GLY A 89 9.48 -1.78 -2.89
CA GLY A 89 9.36 -0.46 -2.29
C GLY A 89 7.94 -0.10 -1.85
N SER A 90 7.00 -1.05 -1.80
CA SER A 90 5.65 -0.81 -1.27
C SER A 90 5.63 -0.83 0.26
N TYR A 91 4.50 -0.44 0.84
CA TYR A 91 4.16 -0.74 2.23
C TYR A 91 2.93 -1.64 2.29
N THR A 92 2.79 -2.37 3.39
CA THR A 92 1.56 -3.06 3.76
C THR A 92 1.13 -2.59 5.15
N ALA A 93 -0.16 -2.39 5.35
CA ALA A 93 -0.72 -1.91 6.60
C ALA A 93 -2.04 -2.62 6.95
N LEU A 94 -2.32 -2.73 8.25
CA LEU A 94 -3.60 -3.21 8.76
C LEU A 94 -4.40 -1.99 9.20
N VAL A 95 -5.59 -1.82 8.64
CA VAL A 95 -6.41 -0.61 8.80
C VAL A 95 -7.80 -1.01 9.29
N SER A 96 -8.29 -0.34 10.32
CA SER A 96 -9.72 -0.36 10.64
C SER A 96 -10.42 0.74 9.86
N VAL A 97 -11.42 0.39 9.07
CA VAL A 97 -12.16 1.33 8.23
C VAL A 97 -13.61 1.37 8.69
N ALA A 98 -14.07 2.55 9.09
CA ALA A 98 -15.46 2.84 9.38
C ALA A 98 -16.06 3.64 8.22
N THR A 99 -17.10 3.10 7.58
CA THR A 99 -17.82 3.78 6.51
C THR A 99 -19.16 4.26 7.03
N THR A 100 -19.49 5.53 6.81
CA THR A 100 -20.85 6.05 7.02
C THR A 100 -21.46 6.36 5.65
N ALA A 101 -22.51 5.60 5.30
CA ALA A 101 -23.28 5.81 4.08
C ALA A 101 -24.17 7.05 4.18
N ALA A 102 -24.71 7.48 3.04
CA ALA A 102 -25.56 8.67 2.92
C ALA A 102 -26.84 8.62 3.77
N ASP A 103 -27.35 7.43 4.05
CA ASP A 103 -28.51 7.18 4.92
C ASP A 103 -28.15 7.18 6.43
N GLY A 104 -26.88 7.39 6.77
CA GLY A 104 -26.35 7.35 8.12
C GLY A 104 -25.96 5.96 8.60
N THR A 105 -26.14 4.91 7.79
CA THR A 105 -25.73 3.55 8.13
C THR A 105 -24.21 3.48 8.29
N LYS A 106 -23.77 2.86 9.39
CA LYS A 106 -22.34 2.69 9.70
C LYS A 106 -21.93 1.23 9.58
N THR A 107 -20.81 1.00 8.92
CA THR A 107 -20.14 -0.30 8.88
C THR A 107 -18.69 -0.15 9.32
N THR A 108 -18.13 -1.20 9.90
CA THR A 108 -16.72 -1.23 10.30
C THR A 108 -16.12 -2.54 9.88
N LYS A 109 -14.92 -2.48 9.31
CA LYS A 109 -14.16 -3.64 8.88
C LYS A 109 -12.68 -3.44 9.15
N THR A 110 -11.94 -4.54 9.22
CA THR A 110 -10.48 -4.53 9.18
C THR A 110 -10.04 -4.98 7.81
N VAL A 111 -9.11 -4.25 7.21
CA VAL A 111 -8.55 -4.54 5.90
C VAL A 111 -7.04 -4.55 5.97
N CYS A 112 -6.42 -5.36 5.12
CA CYS A 112 -5.03 -5.19 4.78
C CYS A 112 -4.92 -4.28 3.55
N GLU A 113 -4.17 -3.20 3.71
CA GLU A 113 -3.86 -2.22 2.68
C GLU A 113 -2.44 -2.46 2.16
N ARG A 114 -2.23 -2.35 0.85
CA ARG A 114 -0.90 -2.25 0.26
C ARG A 114 -0.83 -0.97 -0.55
N GLY A 115 0.21 -0.16 -0.33
CA GLY A 115 0.43 1.07 -1.10
C GLY A 115 1.83 1.15 -1.70
N LEU A 116 1.94 1.75 -2.88
CA LEU A 116 3.17 1.92 -3.64
C LEU A 116 3.28 3.38 -4.10
N SER A 117 4.39 4.04 -3.77
CA SER A 117 4.69 5.38 -4.31
C SER A 117 5.34 5.27 -5.69
N LEU A 118 4.78 6.00 -6.66
CA LEU A 118 5.27 6.17 -8.02
C LEU A 118 5.68 7.64 -8.27
N GLY A 119 6.24 8.30 -7.24
CA GLY A 119 6.63 9.70 -7.28
C GLY A 119 5.53 10.61 -6.75
N SER A 120 4.89 11.40 -7.61
CA SER A 120 3.78 12.28 -7.23
C SER A 120 2.45 11.56 -7.02
N VAL A 121 2.41 10.27 -7.38
CA VAL A 121 1.24 9.41 -7.26
C VAL A 121 1.53 8.27 -6.31
N MET A 122 0.57 7.97 -5.45
CA MET A 122 0.53 6.71 -4.72
C MET A 122 -0.56 5.84 -5.32
N GLU A 123 -0.31 4.55 -5.44
CA GLU A 123 -1.31 3.53 -5.73
C GLU A 123 -1.56 2.74 -4.45
N TRP A 124 -2.81 2.38 -4.17
CA TRP A 124 -3.09 1.45 -3.07
C TRP A 124 -4.29 0.57 -3.33
N SER A 125 -4.33 -0.57 -2.66
CA SER A 125 -5.48 -1.48 -2.63
C SER A 125 -5.73 -2.01 -1.24
N GLN A 126 -6.97 -2.42 -0.97
CA GLN A 126 -7.42 -2.98 0.30
C GLN A 126 -8.13 -4.30 0.08
N SER A 127 -7.96 -5.23 1.03
CA SER A 127 -8.70 -6.49 1.06
C SER A 127 -9.04 -6.89 2.50
N GLU A 128 -10.21 -7.48 2.69
CA GLU A 128 -10.73 -7.94 3.99
C GLU A 128 -10.25 -9.35 4.35
N THR A 129 -9.73 -10.10 3.37
CA THR A 129 -9.43 -11.52 3.54
C THR A 129 -7.94 -11.80 3.58
N GLU A 130 -7.16 -11.15 2.71
CA GLU A 130 -5.71 -11.35 2.59
C GLU A 130 -5.02 -10.03 2.22
N CYS A 131 -3.70 -9.95 2.38
CA CYS A 131 -2.97 -8.75 1.97
C CYS A 131 -2.78 -8.71 0.45
N PRO A 132 -3.17 -7.61 -0.22
CA PRO A 132 -3.00 -7.50 -1.67
C PRO A 132 -1.54 -7.68 -2.08
N ILE A 133 -1.30 -8.40 -3.17
CA ILE A 133 0.04 -8.60 -3.75
C ILE A 133 0.26 -7.69 -4.96
N MET A 134 1.46 -7.72 -5.53
CA MET A 134 1.75 -7.04 -6.80
C MET A 134 0.77 -7.48 -7.89
N GLY A 135 0.08 -6.52 -8.51
CA GLY A 135 -0.94 -6.76 -9.54
C GLY A 135 -2.38 -6.60 -9.06
N ASP A 136 -2.63 -6.65 -7.74
CA ASP A 136 -3.96 -6.44 -7.14
C ASP A 136 -4.23 -4.96 -6.80
N LEU A 137 -3.39 -4.05 -7.32
CA LEU A 137 -3.53 -2.62 -7.08
C LEU A 137 -4.69 -2.08 -7.92
N SER A 138 -5.82 -1.84 -7.26
CA SER A 138 -6.85 -0.93 -7.74
C SER A 138 -6.33 0.51 -7.66
N LEU A 139 -5.63 0.93 -8.70
CA LEU A 139 -4.87 2.18 -8.91
C LEU A 139 -5.49 3.50 -8.39
N THR A 140 -5.64 3.66 -7.08
CA THR A 140 -6.17 4.89 -6.48
C THR A 140 -5.10 5.97 -6.59
N SER A 141 -5.18 6.83 -7.60
CA SER A 141 -4.21 7.91 -7.80
C SER A 141 -4.37 9.00 -6.75
N LEU A 142 -3.38 9.07 -5.87
CA LEU A 142 -3.18 10.15 -4.92
C LEU A 142 -2.48 11.32 -5.60
N THR A 143 -2.98 12.54 -5.48
CA THR A 143 -2.15 13.72 -5.78
C THR A 143 -1.60 14.26 -4.46
N ALA A 144 -0.40 13.85 -4.06
CA ALA A 144 0.33 14.50 -2.97
C ALA A 144 1.62 15.09 -3.49
N THR A 145 1.96 16.25 -2.95
CA THR A 145 3.29 16.86 -3.06
C THR A 145 4.31 15.95 -2.41
N ASP A 146 5.19 15.35 -3.22
CA ASP A 146 6.44 14.68 -2.84
C ASP A 146 6.37 13.77 -1.59
N VAL A 147 5.65 12.64 -1.71
CA VAL A 147 5.77 11.57 -0.71
C VAL A 147 7.10 10.85 -0.93
N VAL A 148 8.12 11.24 -0.15
CA VAL A 148 9.38 10.48 -0.05
C VAL A 148 9.05 9.15 0.65
N ASN A 149 8.90 8.09 -0.15
CA ASN A 149 8.61 6.77 0.36
C ASN A 149 9.89 6.09 0.87
N PRO A 150 10.04 5.89 2.20
CA PRO A 150 11.23 5.28 2.77
C PRO A 150 11.32 3.77 2.52
N CYS A 151 10.29 3.14 1.94
CA CYS A 151 10.31 1.72 1.64
C CYS A 151 11.12 1.39 0.38
N VAL A 152 11.42 2.38 -0.47
CA VAL A 152 12.39 2.21 -1.55
C VAL A 152 13.77 2.25 -0.91
N PRO A 153 14.60 1.18 -1.01
CA PRO A 153 15.98 1.28 -0.56
C PRO A 153 16.64 2.46 -1.27
N GLU A 154 17.30 3.34 -0.53
CA GLU A 154 18.12 4.38 -1.16
C GLU A 154 18.99 3.70 -2.22
N PRO A 155 19.05 4.24 -3.46
CA PRO A 155 20.06 3.80 -4.39
C PRO A 155 21.37 3.97 -3.63
N THR A 156 22.03 2.86 -3.29
CA THR A 156 23.39 2.94 -2.80
C THR A 156 24.16 3.54 -3.97
N ASP A 157 24.42 4.85 -3.90
CA ASP A 157 25.35 5.61 -4.74
C ASP A 157 26.79 5.13 -4.47
N VAL A 158 26.99 3.83 -4.44
CA VAL A 158 28.28 3.21 -4.64
C VAL A 158 28.45 3.21 -6.15
N LEU A 159 28.75 4.39 -6.69
CA LEU A 159 29.60 4.42 -7.86
C LEU A 159 30.80 3.52 -7.51
N PRO A 160 31.10 2.47 -8.29
CA PRO A 160 32.33 1.74 -8.08
C PRO A 160 33.45 2.79 -8.07
N PRO A 161 34.40 2.73 -7.11
CA PRO A 161 35.53 3.63 -7.11
C PRO A 161 36.11 3.64 -8.53
N PRO A 162 36.44 4.81 -9.10
CA PRO A 162 36.94 4.88 -10.47
C PRO A 162 38.06 3.85 -10.60
N GLU A 163 37.87 2.86 -11.48
CA GLU A 163 38.93 1.92 -11.80
C GLU A 163 40.11 2.77 -12.26
N VAL A 164 41.14 2.83 -11.42
CA VAL A 164 42.42 3.40 -11.81
C VAL A 164 42.92 2.46 -12.90
N LEU A 165 42.70 2.85 -14.16
CA LEU A 165 43.27 2.15 -15.30
C LEU A 165 44.78 2.00 -15.03
N PRO A 166 45.32 0.78 -14.98
CA PRO A 166 46.75 0.59 -14.78
C PRO A 166 47.49 1.28 -15.93
N GLY A 167 48.11 2.42 -15.63
CA GLY A 167 48.84 3.24 -16.61
C GLY A 167 48.51 4.72 -16.63
N ALA A 168 47.57 5.23 -15.82
CA ALA A 168 47.35 6.67 -15.72
C ALA A 168 48.59 7.37 -15.09
N PRO A 169 49.22 8.34 -15.78
CA PRO A 169 50.41 9.02 -15.27
C PRO A 169 50.06 9.86 -14.04
N VAL A 170 50.88 9.73 -12.99
CA VAL A 170 50.79 10.56 -11.78
C VAL A 170 51.11 12.01 -12.19
N PRO A 171 50.22 12.99 -11.93
CA PRO A 171 50.53 14.39 -12.21
C PRO A 171 51.68 14.84 -11.29
N ALA A 172 52.73 15.38 -11.90
CA ALA A 172 53.88 15.91 -11.19
C ALA A 172 53.47 17.12 -10.34
N PRO A 173 54.01 17.27 -9.12
CA PRO A 173 53.75 18.45 -8.30
C PRO A 173 54.24 19.71 -9.02
N SER A 174 53.36 20.69 -9.13
CA SER A 174 53.70 22.02 -9.64
C SER A 174 54.59 22.72 -8.61
N ALA A 175 55.74 23.21 -9.07
CA ALA A 175 56.66 24.04 -8.29
C ALA A 175 56.16 25.50 -8.21
#